data_AF-A0A1M5S3V6-F1
#
_entry.id   AF-A0A1M5S3V6-F1
#
_cell.length_a   1.000
_cell.length_b   1.000
_cell.length_c   1.000
_cell.angle_alpha   90.00
_cell.angle_beta   90.00
_cell.angle_gamma   90.00
#
_symmetry.space_group_name_H-M   'P 1'
#
loop_
_entity.id
_entity.type
_entity.pdbx_description
1 polymer ?
#
loop_
_entity_poly.entity_id
_entity_poly.type
_entity_poly.pdbx_seq_one_letter_code
_entity_poly.pdbx_strand_id
1 'polypeptide(L)'
;MVLQYNKVDIVTGIAFGVLCIPSSLAMGLFVILPYIAPMMIFKESSTKIYLFKNNKKNTFLITLILIFVIGGILAGINTLLAMSSISINVSFKIKWILDALCAGVFEEIFFRLFFFAICVYLVKNQELSKLQNILCYVIMVVPHVLIHFNLQTFNVSNMIVLSVLFGMPFALMQRKANLVSAIGAHAFVDFMRFCLLGV
;
A
#
# COMPACT_ATOMS: atom_id res chain seq x y z
N MET A 1 20.81 -10.14 -13.03
CA MET A 1 20.39 -9.85 -11.66
C MET A 1 20.43 -11.15 -10.88
N VAL A 2 21.16 -11.20 -9.76
CA VAL A 2 21.25 -12.39 -8.91
C VAL A 2 20.30 -12.20 -7.73
N LEU A 3 19.38 -13.15 -7.52
CA LEU A 3 18.44 -13.11 -6.40
C LEU A 3 19.16 -13.58 -5.13
N GLN A 4 19.24 -12.71 -4.11
CA GLN A 4 19.87 -13.04 -2.84
C GLN A 4 18.83 -13.08 -1.71
N TYR A 5 18.73 -14.22 -1.04
CA TYR A 5 17.81 -14.42 0.08
C TYR A 5 18.32 -13.72 1.37
N ASN A 6 17.40 -13.30 2.24
CA ASN A 6 17.70 -12.79 3.59
C ASN A 6 16.77 -13.45 4.60
N LYS A 7 17.30 -13.88 5.74
CA LYS A 7 16.48 -14.39 6.84
C LYS A 7 15.56 -13.29 7.39
N VAL A 8 16.03 -12.05 7.44
CA VAL A 8 15.24 -10.90 7.92
C VAL A 8 14.01 -10.66 7.04
N ASP A 9 14.17 -10.71 5.72
CA ASP A 9 13.05 -10.50 4.79
C ASP A 9 12.01 -11.62 4.92
N ILE A 10 12.44 -12.86 5.13
CA ILE A 10 11.53 -14.00 5.36
C ILE A 10 10.73 -13.82 6.65
N VAL A 11 11.41 -13.52 7.76
CA VAL A 11 10.76 -13.29 9.05
C VAL A 11 9.78 -12.12 8.97
N THR A 12 10.15 -11.05 8.27
CA THR A 12 9.28 -9.88 8.08
C THR A 12 8.05 -10.22 7.22
N GLY A 13 8.23 -10.99 6.14
CA GLY A 13 7.10 -11.48 5.33
C GLY A 13 6.14 -12.34 6.14
N ILE A 14 6.66 -13.26 6.95
CA ILE A 14 5.84 -14.09 7.87
C ILE A 14 5.13 -13.22 8.89
N ALA A 15 5.79 -12.21 9.46
CA ALA A 15 5.17 -11.29 10.41
C ALA A 15 3.99 -10.52 9.79
N PHE A 16 4.13 -10.03 8.56
CA PHE A 16 3.02 -9.43 7.81
C PHE A 16 1.88 -10.44 7.57
N GLY A 17 2.21 -11.68 7.22
CA GLY A 17 1.22 -12.74 7.06
C GLY A 17 0.42 -12.99 8.35
N VAL A 18 1.12 -13.18 9.47
CA VAL A 18 0.50 -13.38 10.80
C VAL A 18 -0.37 -12.21 11.21
N LEU A 19 0.05 -10.97 10.89
CA LEU A 19 -0.73 -9.76 11.17
C LEU A 19 -2.07 -9.73 10.43
N CYS A 20 -2.14 -10.28 9.21
CA CYS A 20 -3.35 -10.32 8.39
C CYS A 20 -4.31 -11.48 8.72
N ILE A 21 -3.80 -12.60 9.27
CA ILE A 21 -4.59 -13.81 9.53
C ILE A 21 -5.86 -13.56 10.37
N PRO A 22 -5.85 -12.74 11.44
CA PRO A 22 -7.05 -12.47 12.24
C PRO A 22 -8.22 -11.89 11.43
N SER A 23 -7.94 -11.18 10.34
CA SER A 23 -8.95 -10.58 9.46
C SER A 23 -9.22 -11.44 8.22
N SER A 24 -8.18 -12.04 7.62
CA SER A 24 -8.30 -12.91 6.45
C SER A 24 -7.13 -13.88 6.34
N LEU A 25 -7.42 -15.17 6.49
CA LEU A 25 -6.43 -16.25 6.30
C LEU A 25 -5.81 -16.21 4.89
N ALA A 26 -6.64 -15.98 3.87
CA ALA A 26 -6.17 -15.92 2.49
C ALA A 26 -5.16 -14.77 2.30
N MET A 27 -5.50 -13.55 2.72
CA MET A 27 -4.59 -12.40 2.61
C MET A 27 -3.28 -12.64 3.39
N GLY A 28 -3.37 -13.23 4.59
CA GLY A 28 -2.20 -13.58 5.38
C GLY A 28 -1.25 -14.57 4.72
N LEU A 29 -1.78 -15.59 4.03
CA LEU A 29 -0.93 -16.53 3.27
C LEU A 29 -0.37 -15.89 2.00
N PHE A 30 -1.20 -15.13 1.27
CA PHE A 30 -0.83 -14.56 -0.03
C PHE A 30 0.07 -13.33 0.06
N VAL A 31 0.26 -12.70 1.22
CA VAL A 31 1.16 -11.53 1.34
C VAL A 31 2.63 -11.91 1.52
N ILE A 32 2.92 -13.13 1.99
CA ILE A 32 4.29 -13.53 2.39
C ILE A 32 5.24 -13.53 1.19
N LEU A 33 4.91 -14.27 0.12
CA LEU A 33 5.78 -14.36 -1.06
C LEU A 33 5.86 -13.03 -1.83
N PRO A 34 4.75 -12.29 -2.03
CA PRO A 34 4.77 -10.95 -2.62
C PRO A 34 5.51 -9.90 -1.80
N TYR A 35 5.84 -10.15 -0.54
CA TYR A 35 6.81 -9.34 0.20
C TYR A 35 8.25 -9.77 -0.06
N ILE A 36 8.53 -11.07 0.09
CA ILE A 36 9.90 -11.61 0.03
C ILE A 36 10.51 -11.43 -1.37
N ALA A 37 9.76 -11.73 -2.43
CA ALA A 37 10.28 -11.66 -3.80
C ALA A 37 10.73 -10.24 -4.20
N PRO A 38 9.96 -9.16 -3.93
CA PRO A 38 10.43 -7.79 -4.13
C PRO A 38 11.70 -7.45 -3.36
N MET A 39 11.80 -7.85 -2.09
CA MET A 39 13.00 -7.55 -1.29
C MET A 39 14.25 -8.21 -1.89
N MET A 40 14.11 -9.43 -2.43
CA MET A 40 15.20 -10.11 -3.15
C MET A 40 15.61 -9.37 -4.43
N ILE A 41 14.66 -8.81 -5.17
CA ILE A 41 14.93 -8.01 -6.38
C ILE A 41 15.61 -6.69 -6.01
N PHE A 42 15.15 -6.03 -4.96
CA PHE A 42 15.58 -4.68 -4.59
C PHE A 42 16.97 -4.60 -3.98
N LYS A 43 17.51 -5.69 -3.43
CA LYS A 43 18.87 -5.69 -2.85
C LYS A 43 19.93 -5.21 -3.84
N GLU A 44 19.91 -5.77 -5.03
CA GLU A 44 20.86 -5.47 -6.11
C GLU A 44 20.39 -4.34 -7.03
N SER A 45 19.20 -3.77 -6.75
CA SER A 45 18.60 -2.74 -7.60
C SER A 45 19.04 -1.32 -7.23
N SER A 46 19.34 -0.50 -8.23
CA SER A 46 19.50 0.96 -8.08
C SER A 46 18.14 1.62 -7.79
N THR A 47 17.07 1.04 -8.34
CA THR A 47 15.69 1.50 -8.17
C THR A 47 14.98 0.57 -7.18
N LYS A 48 15.00 0.95 -5.90
CA LYS A 48 14.43 0.12 -4.82
C LYS A 48 13.48 0.87 -3.91
N ILE A 49 12.53 0.11 -3.37
CA ILE A 49 11.67 0.52 -2.26
C ILE A 49 12.24 -0.09 -0.99
N TYR A 50 12.40 0.74 0.04
CA TYR A 50 12.84 0.30 1.35
C TYR A 50 11.63 -0.07 2.20
N LEU A 51 11.73 -1.12 3.01
CA LEU A 51 10.79 -1.36 4.10
C LEU A 51 10.70 -0.12 5.00
N PHE A 52 11.86 0.32 5.47
CA PHE A 52 12.06 1.55 6.23
C PHE A 52 13.41 2.17 5.86
N LYS A 53 13.45 3.47 5.56
CA LYS A 53 14.65 4.14 5.03
C LYS A 53 15.51 4.69 6.17
N ASN A 54 16.39 3.90 6.76
CA ASN A 54 17.13 4.28 7.98
C ASN A 54 18.34 5.24 7.77
N ASN A 55 18.38 6.03 6.69
CA ASN A 55 19.58 6.81 6.35
C ASN A 55 19.68 8.19 7.03
N LYS A 56 18.69 8.64 7.81
CA LYS A 56 18.72 9.94 8.52
C LYS A 56 17.99 9.87 9.87
N LYS A 57 18.48 10.61 10.88
CA LYS A 57 17.84 10.73 12.21
C LYS A 57 16.35 11.12 12.17
N ASN A 58 15.90 11.81 11.11
CA ASN A 58 14.51 12.27 10.97
C ASN A 58 13.59 11.32 10.19
N THR A 59 14.05 10.15 9.71
CA THR A 59 13.19 9.30 8.84
C THR A 59 11.96 8.75 9.58
N PHE A 60 12.11 8.44 10.87
CA PHE A 60 10.98 7.98 11.69
C PHE A 60 9.90 9.05 11.82
N LEU A 61 10.30 10.28 12.18
CA LEU A 61 9.39 11.41 12.28
C LEU A 61 8.71 11.70 10.94
N ILE A 62 9.45 11.69 9.83
CA ILE A 62 8.88 11.88 8.49
C ILE A 62 7.85 10.79 8.17
N THR A 63 8.12 9.54 8.53
CA THR A 63 7.20 8.42 8.32
C THR A 63 5.90 8.63 9.10
N LEU A 64 5.99 9.02 10.38
CA LEU A 64 4.82 9.34 11.19
C LEU A 64 4.02 10.54 10.65
N ILE A 65 4.72 11.61 10.23
CA ILE A 65 4.07 12.77 9.62
C ILE A 65 3.31 12.35 8.37
N LEU A 66 3.91 11.54 7.49
CA LEU A 66 3.23 11.07 6.29
C LEU A 66 1.99 10.24 6.64
N ILE A 67 2.08 9.33 7.62
CA ILE A 67 0.95 8.50 8.05
C ILE A 67 -0.20 9.38 8.55
N PHE A 68 0.04 10.27 9.49
CA PHE A 68 -1.05 11.02 10.13
C PHE A 68 -1.51 12.23 9.34
N VAL A 69 -0.62 12.95 8.66
CA VAL A 69 -1.00 14.14 7.88
C VAL A 69 -1.61 13.74 6.55
N ILE A 70 -0.91 12.96 5.73
CA ILE A 70 -1.46 12.54 4.42
C ILE A 70 -2.61 11.57 4.64
N GLY A 71 -2.45 10.58 5.52
CA GLY A 71 -3.55 9.67 5.85
C GLY A 71 -4.75 10.40 6.44
N GLY A 72 -4.55 11.40 7.32
CA GLY A 72 -5.64 12.18 7.88
C GLY A 72 -6.39 13.04 6.85
N ILE A 73 -5.67 13.71 5.95
CA ILE A 73 -6.27 14.46 4.85
C ILE A 73 -7.10 13.52 3.96
N LEU A 74 -6.53 12.38 3.58
CA LEU A 74 -7.21 11.39 2.74
C LEU A 74 -8.40 10.74 3.45
N ALA A 75 -8.32 10.49 4.76
CA ALA A 75 -9.43 9.99 5.57
C ALA A 75 -10.59 10.99 5.62
N GLY A 76 -10.28 12.28 5.78
CA GLY A 76 -11.27 13.34 5.71
C GLY A 76 -11.97 13.40 4.35
N ILE A 77 -11.19 13.35 3.26
CA ILE A 77 -11.74 13.30 1.90
C ILE A 77 -12.60 12.05 1.69
N ASN A 78 -12.12 10.88 2.13
CA ASN A 78 -12.87 9.63 2.03
C ASN A 78 -14.22 9.72 2.73
N THR A 79 -14.23 10.25 3.95
CA THR A 79 -15.44 10.44 4.74
C THR A 79 -16.40 11.41 4.06
N LEU A 80 -15.92 12.56 3.57
CA LEU A 80 -16.75 13.55 2.88
C LEU A 80 -17.40 12.98 1.60
N LEU A 81 -16.66 12.18 0.83
CA LEU A 81 -17.20 11.51 -0.35
C LEU A 81 -18.28 10.50 0.03
N ALA A 82 -18.08 9.73 1.09
CA ALA A 82 -19.01 8.71 1.55
C ALA A 82 -20.26 9.29 2.25
N MET A 83 -20.19 10.48 2.84
CA MET A 83 -21.34 11.16 3.45
C MET A 83 -22.50 11.39 2.48
N SER A 84 -22.23 11.41 1.17
CA SER A 84 -23.27 11.52 0.14
C SER A 84 -24.20 10.31 0.08
N SER A 85 -23.76 9.16 0.61
CA SER A 85 -24.47 7.88 0.52
C SER A 85 -24.61 7.14 1.86
N ILE A 86 -23.79 7.48 2.86
CA ILE A 86 -23.74 6.80 4.17
C ILE A 86 -23.76 7.84 5.29
N SER A 87 -24.65 7.67 6.25
CA SER A 87 -24.69 8.50 7.46
C SER A 87 -23.51 8.21 8.38
N ILE A 88 -22.93 9.26 8.97
CA ILE A 88 -21.90 9.09 9.99
C ILE A 88 -22.49 8.36 11.21
N ASN A 89 -21.87 7.25 11.58
CA ASN A 89 -22.16 6.48 12.79
C ASN A 89 -20.86 6.12 13.49
N VAL A 90 -20.48 6.95 14.47
CA VAL A 90 -19.20 6.78 15.18
C VAL A 90 -19.28 5.57 16.10
N SER A 91 -18.38 4.61 15.89
CA SER A 91 -18.14 3.54 16.84
C SER A 91 -16.68 3.12 16.82
N PHE A 92 -16.31 2.16 17.68
CA PHE A 92 -14.95 1.64 17.74
C PHE A 92 -14.96 0.15 18.04
N LYS A 93 -14.18 -0.62 17.28
CA LYS A 93 -13.99 -2.05 17.48
C LYS A 93 -12.52 -2.39 17.22
N ILE A 94 -11.93 -3.23 18.07
CA ILE A 94 -10.55 -3.73 17.87
C ILE A 94 -10.42 -4.41 16.51
N LYS A 95 -11.48 -5.10 16.06
CA LYS A 95 -11.54 -5.72 14.73
C LYS A 95 -11.23 -4.72 13.61
N TRP A 96 -11.64 -3.45 13.72
CA TRP A 96 -11.39 -2.44 12.69
C TRP A 96 -9.93 -2.03 12.58
N ILE A 97 -9.19 -2.06 13.68
CA ILE A 97 -7.73 -1.88 13.64
C ILE A 97 -7.11 -3.04 12.86
N LEU A 98 -7.52 -4.28 13.15
CA LEU A 98 -7.00 -5.47 12.49
C LEU A 98 -7.34 -5.49 11.00
N ASP A 99 -8.59 -5.20 10.65
CA ASP A 99 -9.05 -5.17 9.25
C ASP A 99 -8.32 -4.09 8.45
N ALA A 100 -8.15 -2.89 9.03
CA ALA A 100 -7.46 -1.79 8.35
C ALA A 100 -5.96 -2.06 8.17
N LEU A 101 -5.32 -2.64 9.19
CA LEU A 101 -3.93 -3.08 9.07
C LEU A 101 -3.78 -4.20 8.06
N CYS A 102 -4.70 -5.17 8.04
CA CYS A 102 -4.70 -6.27 7.08
C CYS A 102 -4.83 -5.74 5.64
N ALA A 103 -5.77 -4.84 5.39
CA ALA A 103 -5.96 -4.20 4.08
C ALA A 103 -4.72 -3.39 3.67
N GLY A 104 -4.24 -2.50 4.54
CA GLY A 104 -3.04 -1.70 4.26
C GLY A 104 -1.79 -2.54 4.01
N VAL A 105 -1.57 -3.62 4.77
CA VAL A 105 -0.43 -4.52 4.56
C VAL A 105 -0.59 -5.29 3.26
N PHE A 106 -1.73 -5.94 3.04
CA PHE A 106 -1.94 -6.78 1.87
C PHE A 106 -1.89 -5.95 0.58
N GLU A 107 -2.60 -4.84 0.52
CA GLU A 107 -2.76 -4.10 -0.72
C GLU A 107 -1.49 -3.33 -1.13
N GLU A 108 -0.78 -2.72 -0.18
CA GLU A 108 0.49 -2.03 -0.46
C GLU A 108 1.60 -3.02 -0.84
N ILE A 109 1.60 -4.24 -0.29
CA ILE A 109 2.59 -5.26 -0.64
C ILE A 109 2.21 -5.92 -1.98
N PHE A 110 0.99 -6.42 -2.11
CA PHE A 110 0.60 -7.22 -3.26
C PHE A 110 0.42 -6.37 -4.53
N PHE A 111 -0.33 -5.27 -4.46
CA PHE A 111 -0.65 -4.50 -5.67
C PHE A 111 0.39 -3.43 -6.00
N ARG A 112 1.17 -2.96 -5.03
CA ARG A 112 2.16 -1.91 -5.29
C ARG A 112 3.58 -2.44 -5.25
N LEU A 113 4.02 -3.02 -4.12
CA LEU A 113 5.41 -3.45 -3.96
C LEU A 113 5.79 -4.54 -4.95
N PHE A 114 4.95 -5.56 -5.06
CA PHE A 114 5.18 -6.72 -5.92
C PHE A 114 5.13 -6.37 -7.40
N PHE A 115 4.09 -5.66 -7.84
CA PHE A 115 4.02 -5.24 -9.25
C PHE A 115 5.12 -4.23 -9.63
N PHE A 116 5.53 -3.35 -8.71
CA PHE A 116 6.69 -2.48 -8.96
C PHE A 116 7.99 -3.29 -9.08
N ALA A 117 8.18 -4.30 -8.25
CA ALA A 117 9.35 -5.18 -8.35
C ALA A 117 9.39 -5.95 -9.66
N ILE A 118 8.24 -6.40 -10.19
CA ILE A 118 8.14 -6.99 -11.52
C ILE A 118 8.63 -5.99 -12.58
N CYS A 119 8.20 -4.72 -12.50
CA CYS A 119 8.69 -3.69 -13.43
C CYS A 119 10.22 -3.56 -13.38
N VAL A 120 10.79 -3.45 -12.19
CA VAL A 120 12.24 -3.34 -11.97
C VAL A 120 13.00 -4.58 -12.46
N TYR A 121 12.43 -5.78 -12.26
CA TYR A 121 12.98 -7.03 -12.79
C TYR A 121 13.01 -7.02 -14.32
N LEU A 122 11.93 -6.59 -14.97
CA LEU A 122 11.80 -6.59 -16.43
C LEU A 122 12.78 -5.62 -17.11
N VAL A 123 13.02 -4.44 -16.53
CA VAL A 123 14.05 -3.51 -17.04
C VAL A 123 15.49 -3.91 -16.65
N LYS A 124 15.68 -5.08 -16.02
CA LYS A 124 17.00 -5.63 -15.66
C LYS A 124 17.87 -4.62 -14.89
N ASN A 125 17.25 -3.85 -14.00
CA ASN A 125 17.92 -2.84 -13.18
C ASN A 125 18.55 -1.66 -13.96
N GLN A 126 18.13 -1.43 -15.20
CA GLN A 126 18.48 -0.21 -15.94
C GLN A 126 17.76 1.01 -15.34
N GLU A 127 18.32 2.20 -15.56
CA GLU A 127 17.65 3.45 -15.19
C GLU A 127 16.33 3.59 -15.94
N LEU A 128 15.26 3.89 -15.20
CA LEU A 128 13.93 4.05 -15.77
C LEU A 128 13.82 5.36 -16.54
N SER A 129 13.45 5.29 -17.82
CA SER A 129 13.07 6.46 -18.60
C SER A 129 11.82 7.14 -18.02
N LYS A 130 11.51 8.37 -18.46
CA LYS A 130 10.30 9.09 -18.00
C LYS A 130 9.02 8.29 -18.27
N LEU A 131 8.90 7.70 -19.45
CA LEU A 131 7.74 6.90 -19.83
C LEU A 131 7.65 5.61 -19.00
N GLN A 132 8.76 4.91 -18.80
CA GLN A 132 8.80 3.71 -17.94
C GLN A 132 8.43 4.05 -16.49
N ASN A 133 8.86 5.20 -15.99
CA ASN A 133 8.47 5.66 -14.66
C ASN A 133 6.96 5.91 -14.53
N ILE A 134 6.34 6.53 -15.54
CA ILE A 134 4.88 6.72 -15.59
C ILE A 134 4.18 5.35 -15.63
N LEU A 135 4.63 4.44 -16.49
CA LEU A 135 4.06 3.09 -16.58
C LEU A 135 4.19 2.33 -15.25
N CYS A 136 5.30 2.45 -14.53
CA CYS A 136 5.45 1.86 -13.20
C CYS A 136 4.37 2.37 -12.24
N TYR A 137 4.06 3.67 -12.24
CA TYR A 137 2.99 4.19 -11.40
C TYR A 137 1.61 3.70 -11.85
N VAL A 138 1.34 3.62 -13.15
CA VAL A 138 0.09 3.03 -13.67
C VAL A 138 -0.07 1.59 -13.18
N ILE A 139 1.00 0.79 -13.28
CA ILE A 139 1.02 -0.61 -12.84
C ILE A 139 0.86 -0.76 -11.32
N MET A 140 1.36 0.20 -10.53
CA MET A 140 1.15 0.21 -9.07
C MET A 140 -0.29 0.61 -8.68
N VAL A 141 -0.92 1.50 -9.45
CA VAL A 141 -2.18 2.14 -9.06
C VAL A 141 -3.40 1.42 -9.62
N VAL A 142 -3.41 1.16 -10.92
CA VAL A 142 -4.61 0.67 -11.62
C VAL A 142 -5.05 -0.71 -11.13
N PRO A 143 -4.17 -1.72 -10.98
CA PRO A 143 -4.58 -3.04 -10.49
C PRO A 143 -5.23 -2.99 -9.11
N HIS A 144 -4.69 -2.18 -8.19
CA HIS A 144 -5.29 -1.97 -6.87
C HIS A 144 -6.68 -1.34 -6.99
N VAL A 145 -6.81 -0.23 -7.74
CA VAL A 145 -8.09 0.47 -7.84
C VAL A 145 -9.18 -0.40 -8.48
N LEU A 146 -8.81 -1.24 -9.44
CA LEU A 146 -9.76 -2.12 -10.13
C LEU A 146 -10.44 -3.15 -9.20
N ILE A 147 -9.82 -3.55 -8.09
CA ILE A 147 -10.42 -4.55 -7.17
C ILE A 147 -11.64 -4.01 -6.43
N HIS A 148 -11.78 -2.68 -6.35
CA HIS A 148 -12.94 -2.04 -5.73
C HIS A 148 -14.15 -1.96 -6.65
N PHE A 149 -14.02 -2.38 -7.91
CA PHE A 149 -15.09 -2.42 -8.89
C PHE A 149 -15.46 -3.86 -9.25
N ASN A 150 -16.74 -4.05 -9.53
CA ASN A 150 -17.23 -5.22 -10.26
C ASN A 150 -17.82 -4.74 -11.61
N LEU A 151 -18.26 -5.67 -12.46
CA LEU A 151 -18.80 -5.34 -13.79
C LEU A 151 -20.01 -4.39 -13.76
N GLN A 152 -20.73 -4.32 -12.64
CA GLN A 152 -21.92 -3.48 -12.48
C GLN A 152 -21.58 -2.11 -11.87
N THR A 153 -20.55 -2.01 -11.04
CA THR A 153 -20.15 -0.77 -10.36
C THR A 153 -19.02 -0.03 -11.07
N PHE A 154 -18.39 -0.65 -12.08
CA PHE A 154 -17.30 -0.05 -12.81
C PHE A 154 -17.73 1.24 -13.51
N ASN A 155 -17.10 2.34 -13.10
CA ASN A 155 -17.24 3.63 -13.75
C ASN A 155 -15.84 4.26 -13.89
N VAL A 156 -15.50 4.67 -15.12
CA VAL A 156 -14.21 5.27 -15.44
C VAL A 156 -13.94 6.52 -14.62
N SER A 157 -14.95 7.38 -14.37
CA SER A 157 -14.75 8.58 -13.56
C SER A 157 -14.37 8.23 -12.12
N ASN A 158 -15.08 7.28 -11.50
CA ASN A 158 -14.79 6.81 -10.14
C ASN A 158 -13.42 6.13 -10.06
N MET A 159 -13.05 5.34 -11.07
CA MET A 159 -11.72 4.73 -11.16
C MET A 159 -10.63 5.80 -11.19
N ILE A 160 -10.79 6.86 -12.00
CA ILE A 160 -9.84 7.97 -12.07
C ILE A 160 -9.75 8.70 -10.72
N VAL A 161 -10.90 9.01 -10.10
CA VAL A 161 -10.95 9.69 -8.80
C VAL A 161 -10.24 8.86 -7.73
N LEU A 162 -10.53 7.56 -7.63
CA LEU A 162 -9.91 6.68 -6.63
C LEU A 162 -8.40 6.52 -6.90
N SER A 163 -8.00 6.46 -8.17
CA SER A 163 -6.60 6.41 -8.58
C SER A 163 -5.82 7.66 -8.18
N VAL A 164 -6.41 8.85 -8.39
CA VAL A 164 -5.75 10.13 -8.09
C VAL A 164 -5.73 10.42 -6.60
N LEU A 165 -6.82 10.14 -5.88
CA LEU A 165 -6.95 10.49 -4.47
C LEU A 165 -6.29 9.48 -3.53
N PHE A 166 -6.32 8.18 -3.84
CA PHE A 166 -5.82 7.15 -2.93
C PHE A 166 -4.66 6.35 -3.54
N GLY A 167 -4.85 5.82 -4.76
CA GLY A 167 -3.85 4.98 -5.41
C GLY A 167 -2.48 5.66 -5.57
N MET A 168 -2.47 6.84 -6.18
CA MET A 168 -1.26 7.58 -6.54
C MET A 168 -0.51 8.14 -5.32
N PRO A 169 -1.16 8.74 -4.30
CA PRO A 169 -0.47 9.18 -3.08
C PRO A 169 0.26 8.05 -2.37
N PHE A 170 -0.38 6.89 -2.19
CA PHE A 170 0.27 5.74 -1.54
C PHE A 170 1.43 5.20 -2.38
N ALA A 171 1.28 5.10 -3.71
CA ALA A 171 2.38 4.71 -4.59
C ALA A 171 3.57 5.70 -4.53
N LEU A 172 3.31 7.00 -4.45
CA LEU A 172 4.33 8.03 -4.30
C LEU A 172 5.04 7.94 -2.94
N MET A 173 4.29 7.75 -1.86
CA MET A 173 4.83 7.57 -0.51
C MET A 173 5.73 6.34 -0.45
N GLN A 174 5.27 5.23 -1.02
CA GLN A 174 6.02 3.99 -1.05
C GLN A 174 7.35 4.13 -1.81
N ARG A 175 7.35 4.78 -2.98
CA ARG A 175 8.57 4.97 -3.79
C ARG A 175 9.52 6.04 -3.25
N LYS A 176 9.00 7.15 -2.70
CA LYS A 176 9.83 8.28 -2.26
C LYS A 176 10.27 8.19 -0.80
N ALA A 177 9.42 7.65 0.07
CA ALA A 177 9.68 7.51 1.50
C ALA A 177 10.06 6.07 1.86
N ASN A 178 9.06 5.20 2.03
CA ASN A 178 9.22 3.78 2.37
C ASN A 178 7.87 3.05 2.42
N LEU A 179 7.92 1.71 2.44
CA LEU A 179 6.74 0.85 2.52
C LEU A 179 5.88 1.09 3.78
N VAL A 180 6.51 1.23 4.95
CA VAL A 180 5.79 1.44 6.22
C VAL A 180 4.93 2.71 6.19
N SER A 181 5.41 3.79 5.56
CA SER A 181 4.63 5.01 5.42
C SER A 181 3.34 4.82 4.63
N ALA A 182 3.39 4.05 3.53
CA ALA A 182 2.24 3.78 2.69
C ALA A 182 1.24 2.83 3.38
N ILE A 183 1.74 1.74 3.98
CA ILE A 183 0.93 0.81 4.79
C ILE A 183 0.21 1.57 5.91
N GLY A 184 0.95 2.38 6.67
CA GLY A 184 0.38 3.10 7.81
C GLY A 184 -0.66 4.14 7.38
N ALA A 185 -0.40 4.90 6.31
CA ALA A 185 -1.35 5.89 5.82
C ALA A 185 -2.63 5.25 5.28
N HIS A 186 -2.50 4.16 4.51
CA HIS A 186 -3.64 3.39 4.01
C HIS A 186 -4.46 2.81 5.16
N ALA A 187 -3.82 2.08 6.08
CA ALA A 187 -4.48 1.53 7.25
C ALA A 187 -5.15 2.63 8.10
N PHE A 188 -4.56 3.82 8.19
CA PHE A 188 -5.18 4.92 8.90
C PHE A 188 -6.45 5.44 8.21
N VAL A 189 -6.44 5.57 6.88
CA VAL A 189 -7.64 5.94 6.10
C VAL A 189 -8.76 4.93 6.32
N ASP A 190 -8.46 3.64 6.19
CA ASP A 190 -9.44 2.57 6.38
C ASP A 190 -9.94 2.49 7.82
N PHE A 191 -9.05 2.64 8.80
CA PHE A 191 -9.44 2.67 10.21
C PHE A 191 -10.42 3.81 10.51
N MET A 192 -10.16 5.02 9.99
CA MET A 192 -11.06 6.15 10.14
C MET A 192 -12.39 5.90 9.42
N ARG A 193 -12.36 5.32 8.22
CA ARG A 193 -13.57 4.94 7.47
C ARG A 193 -14.43 3.96 8.27
N PHE A 194 -13.83 2.89 8.80
CA PHE A 194 -14.52 1.92 9.65
C PHE A 194 -15.08 2.58 10.91
N CYS A 195 -14.32 3.45 11.58
CA CYS A 195 -14.77 4.12 12.80
C CYS A 195 -15.95 5.07 12.58
N LEU A 196 -15.96 5.80 11.46
CA LEU A 196 -16.94 6.85 11.20
C LEU A 196 -18.17 6.36 10.45
N LEU A 197 -18.02 5.35 9.60
CA LEU A 197 -19.06 4.88 8.68
C LEU A 197 -19.49 3.44 8.95
N GLY A 198 -18.74 2.69 9.75
CA GLY A 198 -19.00 1.27 10.04
C GLY A 198 -18.76 0.32 8.86
N VAL A 199 -18.14 0.80 7.78
CA VAL A 199 -17.90 0.08 6.51
C VAL A 199 -16.50 0.25 5.95
#